data_AF-A7RL52-F1
#
_entry.id   AF-A7RL52-F1
#
_cell.length_a   1.000
_cell.length_b   1.000
_cell.length_c   1.000
_cell.angle_alpha   90.00
_cell.angle_beta   90.00
_cell.angle_gamma   90.00
#
_symmetry.space_group_name_H-M   'P 1'
#
loop_
_entity.id
_entity.type
_entity.pdbx_description
1 polymer ?
#
loop_
_entity_poly.entity_id
_entity_poly.type
_entity_poly.pdbx_seq_one_letter_code
_entity_poly.pdbx_strand_id
1 'polypeptide(L)'
;IDGKPFVAVWNSPTGGCTKNFSVEINLKDNGILENENQTWDGKYVTVFYNAQLGQYPYFTDSQGTGSYNGGMPQLVDLDAHLEKSKRDIIDKIPDPQYNGLAVIDWEGWRPVWHRNWDSKKLYQTKSIEIARSQYPDWPLDKLVELAKSQFEDSSRRLMEATIRLGRTLRPHGKWGFYGFPDCYG
;
A
#
# COMPACT_ATOMS: atom_id res chain seq x y z
N ILE A 1 19.40 -10.11 8.29
CA ILE A 1 19.97 -8.83 7.81
C ILE A 1 21.06 -8.33 8.79
N ASP A 2 21.37 -9.11 9.83
CA ASP A 2 22.02 -8.59 11.04
C ASP A 2 23.52 -8.40 10.88
N GLY A 3 24.05 -7.41 11.59
CA GLY A 3 25.48 -7.08 11.63
C GLY A 3 26.00 -6.19 10.51
N LYS A 4 25.14 -5.74 9.56
CA LYS A 4 25.55 -4.81 8.49
C LYS A 4 25.00 -3.39 8.75
N PRO A 5 25.85 -2.34 8.72
CA PRO A 5 25.41 -0.95 8.90
C PRO A 5 24.62 -0.43 7.69
N PHE A 6 24.91 -0.95 6.49
CA PHE A 6 24.24 -0.64 5.25
C PHE A 6 23.91 -1.93 4.50
N VAL A 7 22.72 -1.97 3.89
CA VAL A 7 22.20 -3.14 3.20
C VAL A 7 21.53 -2.70 1.90
N ALA A 8 22.02 -3.22 0.78
CA ALA A 8 21.35 -3.14 -0.50
C ALA A 8 20.50 -4.40 -0.71
N VAL A 9 19.24 -4.20 -1.11
CA VAL A 9 18.29 -5.29 -1.42
C VAL A 9 17.84 -5.15 -2.87
N TRP A 10 17.93 -6.24 -3.61
CA TRP A 10 17.47 -6.32 -4.99
C TRP A 10 15.98 -6.66 -5.04
N ASN A 11 15.18 -5.71 -5.49
CA ASN A 11 13.73 -5.86 -5.66
C ASN A 11 13.34 -5.78 -7.14
N SER A 12 13.95 -6.63 -7.97
CA SER A 12 13.64 -6.76 -9.40
C SER A 12 13.56 -8.24 -9.78
N PRO A 13 12.57 -8.68 -10.59
CA PRO A 13 12.26 -10.09 -10.84
C PRO A 13 13.15 -10.68 -11.94
N THR A 14 14.46 -10.59 -11.76
CA THR A 14 15.44 -10.93 -12.80
C THR A 14 15.60 -12.44 -13.03
N GLY A 15 14.92 -13.30 -12.26
CA GLY A 15 14.93 -14.75 -12.50
C GLY A 15 14.42 -15.15 -13.89
N GLY A 16 13.58 -14.32 -14.51
CA GLY A 16 13.15 -14.50 -15.91
C GLY A 16 14.28 -14.29 -16.93
N CYS A 17 15.29 -13.48 -16.60
CA CYS A 17 16.42 -13.20 -17.48
C CYS A 17 17.27 -14.45 -17.72
N THR A 18 17.57 -15.19 -16.67
CA THR A 18 18.30 -16.46 -16.77
C THR A 18 17.50 -17.49 -17.56
N LYS A 19 16.21 -17.65 -17.25
CA LYS A 19 15.34 -18.65 -17.89
C LYS A 19 15.08 -18.39 -19.37
N ASN A 20 14.83 -17.14 -19.75
CA ASN A 20 14.37 -16.79 -21.10
C ASN A 20 15.49 -16.35 -22.02
N PHE A 21 16.62 -15.86 -21.47
CA PHE A 21 17.68 -15.23 -22.27
C PHE A 21 19.08 -15.72 -21.94
N SER A 22 19.24 -16.69 -21.02
CA SER A 22 20.56 -17.17 -20.55
C SER A 22 21.45 -16.05 -20.00
N VAL A 23 20.83 -14.99 -19.47
CA VAL A 23 21.54 -13.89 -18.82
C VAL A 23 21.53 -14.13 -17.31
N GLU A 24 22.71 -14.40 -16.75
CA GLU A 24 22.90 -14.52 -15.31
C GLU A 24 23.28 -13.17 -14.71
N ILE A 25 22.52 -12.73 -13.70
CA ILE A 25 22.78 -11.49 -12.98
C ILE A 25 23.37 -11.88 -11.62
N ASN A 26 24.68 -11.75 -11.46
CA ASN A 26 25.36 -12.05 -10.20
C ASN A 26 25.35 -10.85 -9.26
N LEU A 27 24.50 -10.90 -8.23
CA LEU A 27 24.36 -9.86 -7.21
C LEU A 27 25.19 -10.13 -5.95
N LYS A 28 25.57 -11.39 -5.72
CA LYS A 28 26.24 -11.84 -4.49
C LYS A 28 27.64 -11.27 -4.37
N ASP A 29 28.38 -11.17 -5.48
CA ASP A 29 29.74 -10.62 -5.52
C ASP A 29 29.78 -9.15 -5.06
N ASN A 30 28.67 -8.43 -5.21
CA ASN A 30 28.51 -7.03 -4.79
C ASN A 30 27.89 -6.90 -3.39
N GLY A 31 27.66 -8.01 -2.69
CA GLY A 31 27.05 -8.03 -1.36
C GLY A 31 25.58 -7.60 -1.33
N ILE A 32 24.90 -7.58 -2.49
CA ILE A 32 23.48 -7.23 -2.62
C ILE A 32 22.64 -8.45 -2.23
N LEU A 33 21.64 -8.25 -1.37
CA LEU A 33 20.72 -9.30 -0.96
C LEU A 33 19.64 -9.50 -2.03
N GLU A 34 19.41 -10.74 -2.46
CA GLU A 34 18.44 -11.09 -3.49
C GLU A 34 17.50 -12.20 -3.00
N ASN A 35 16.23 -12.12 -3.36
CA ASN A 35 15.29 -13.23 -3.11
C ASN A 35 15.74 -14.49 -3.85
N GLU A 36 15.34 -15.66 -3.33
CA GLU A 36 15.62 -16.93 -3.99
C GLU A 36 15.07 -16.93 -5.42
N ASN A 37 15.87 -17.42 -6.38
CA ASN A 37 15.54 -17.36 -7.81
C ASN A 37 15.25 -15.94 -8.35
N GLN A 38 15.67 -14.88 -7.65
CA GLN A 38 15.43 -13.48 -8.00
C GLN A 38 13.94 -13.23 -8.29
N THR A 39 13.05 -13.74 -7.43
CA THR A 39 11.60 -13.51 -7.48
C THR A 39 11.22 -12.15 -6.88
N TRP A 40 10.02 -11.67 -7.23
CA TRP A 40 9.43 -10.46 -6.65
C TRP A 40 9.31 -10.52 -5.12
N ASP A 41 8.86 -11.67 -4.62
CA ASP A 41 8.55 -11.85 -3.20
C ASP A 41 9.40 -12.99 -2.64
N GLY A 42 9.97 -12.79 -1.46
CA GLY A 42 10.83 -13.78 -0.83
C GLY A 42 11.47 -13.28 0.46
N LYS A 43 12.49 -14.03 0.89
CA LYS A 43 13.15 -13.89 2.20
C LYS A 43 13.57 -12.46 2.56
N TYR A 44 14.04 -11.67 1.61
CA TYR A 44 14.62 -10.35 1.89
C TYR A 44 13.64 -9.21 1.68
N VAL A 45 12.74 -9.33 0.69
CA VAL A 45 11.72 -8.33 0.38
C VAL A 45 10.47 -9.00 -0.18
N THR A 46 9.32 -8.51 0.27
CA THR A 46 7.99 -8.84 -0.24
C THR A 46 7.22 -7.53 -0.40
N VAL A 47 6.60 -7.33 -1.57
CA VAL A 47 5.86 -6.09 -1.89
C VAL A 47 4.39 -6.40 -2.09
N PHE A 48 3.53 -5.67 -1.39
CA PHE A 48 2.09 -5.72 -1.56
C PHE A 48 1.63 -4.54 -2.42
N TYR A 49 1.40 -4.76 -3.71
CA TYR A 49 0.80 -3.76 -4.60
C TYR A 49 -0.69 -3.56 -4.30
N ASN A 50 -1.28 -2.47 -4.83
CA ASN A 50 -2.67 -2.05 -4.59
C ASN A 50 -3.71 -3.17 -4.40
N ALA A 51 -3.79 -4.14 -5.31
CA ALA A 51 -4.82 -5.19 -5.28
C ALA A 51 -4.44 -6.44 -4.47
N GLN A 52 -3.28 -6.45 -3.81
CA GLN A 52 -2.69 -7.63 -3.16
C GLN A 52 -2.82 -7.66 -1.63
N LEU A 53 -3.36 -6.61 -1.01
CA LEU A 53 -3.49 -6.54 0.44
C LEU A 53 -4.84 -5.96 0.87
N GLY A 54 -5.70 -6.83 1.38
CA GLY A 54 -7.03 -6.48 1.84
C GLY A 54 -7.91 -5.96 0.72
N GLN A 55 -8.83 -5.08 1.11
CA GLN A 55 -9.75 -4.34 0.25
C GLN A 55 -9.29 -2.88 0.12
N TYR A 56 -8.03 -2.65 -0.28
CA TYR A 56 -7.54 -1.29 -0.50
C TYR A 56 -8.36 -0.58 -1.60
N PRO A 57 -8.96 0.59 -1.32
CA PRO A 57 -9.81 1.28 -2.28
C PRO A 57 -8.99 2.26 -3.13
N TYR A 58 -9.19 2.23 -4.44
CA TYR A 58 -8.57 3.19 -5.36
C TYR A 58 -9.34 3.28 -6.69
N PHE A 59 -9.24 4.42 -7.37
CA PHE A 59 -9.76 4.59 -8.73
C PHE A 59 -8.76 4.08 -9.77
N THR A 60 -9.27 3.46 -10.84
CA THR A 60 -8.45 2.92 -11.94
C THR A 60 -8.22 3.90 -13.08
N ASP A 61 -8.96 5.01 -13.07
CA ASP A 61 -8.87 6.07 -14.08
C ASP A 61 -9.03 7.45 -13.45
N SER A 62 -8.64 8.48 -14.20
CA SER A 62 -8.66 9.88 -13.74
C SER A 62 -10.07 10.49 -13.69
N GLN A 63 -11.06 9.86 -14.34
CA GLN A 63 -12.45 10.30 -14.33
C GLN A 63 -13.22 9.75 -13.12
N GLY A 64 -12.64 8.77 -12.42
CA GLY A 64 -13.28 8.06 -11.31
C GLY A 64 -14.43 7.17 -11.75
N THR A 65 -14.41 6.63 -12.98
CA THR A 65 -15.48 5.77 -13.50
C THR A 65 -15.30 4.30 -13.10
N GLY A 66 -14.06 3.82 -13.03
CA GLY A 66 -13.68 2.52 -12.51
C GLY A 66 -13.00 2.64 -11.15
N SER A 67 -13.30 1.71 -10.25
CA SER A 67 -12.69 1.65 -8.91
C SER A 67 -12.62 0.23 -8.37
N TYR A 68 -11.68 0.02 -7.47
CA TYR A 68 -11.65 -1.13 -6.57
C TYR A 68 -12.20 -0.72 -5.21
N ASN A 69 -13.01 -1.61 -4.61
CA ASN A 69 -13.53 -1.45 -3.25
C ASN A 69 -14.21 -0.08 -3.00
N GLY A 70 -14.95 0.42 -4.00
CA GLY A 70 -15.66 1.71 -3.93
C GLY A 70 -14.76 2.94 -4.06
N GLY A 71 -13.46 2.78 -4.28
CA GLY A 71 -12.52 3.87 -4.60
C GLY A 71 -12.16 4.80 -3.44
N MET A 72 -12.92 4.81 -2.34
CA MET A 72 -12.75 5.75 -1.24
C MET A 72 -12.56 5.05 0.12
N PRO A 73 -11.61 5.50 0.96
CA PRO A 73 -11.36 4.88 2.28
C PRO A 73 -12.57 4.93 3.21
N GLN A 74 -13.36 6.00 3.19
CA GLN A 74 -14.57 6.14 4.01
C GLN A 74 -15.75 5.24 3.59
N LEU A 75 -15.62 4.49 2.48
CA LEU A 75 -16.62 3.53 2.02
C LEU A 75 -16.23 2.07 2.29
N VAL A 76 -15.03 1.83 2.84
CA VAL A 76 -14.52 0.48 3.09
C VAL A 76 -15.06 -0.05 4.41
N ASP A 77 -15.56 -1.29 4.38
CA ASP A 77 -15.76 -2.10 5.57
C ASP A 77 -14.39 -2.53 6.12
N LEU A 78 -14.01 -1.96 7.26
CA LEU A 78 -12.70 -2.18 7.86
C LEU A 78 -12.51 -3.62 8.33
N ASP A 79 -13.54 -4.28 8.83
CA ASP A 79 -13.43 -5.65 9.32
C ASP A 79 -13.27 -6.62 8.15
N ALA A 80 -14.04 -6.42 7.08
CA ALA A 80 -13.89 -7.18 5.85
C ALA A 80 -12.50 -6.96 5.21
N HIS A 81 -11.99 -5.73 5.23
CA HIS A 81 -10.63 -5.41 4.81
C HIS A 81 -9.59 -6.21 5.60
N LEU A 82 -9.65 -6.16 6.94
CA LEU A 82 -8.67 -6.82 7.82
C LEU A 82 -8.72 -8.34 7.72
N GLU A 83 -9.92 -8.93 7.60
CA GLU A 83 -10.07 -10.37 7.37
C GLU A 83 -9.43 -10.80 6.05
N LYS A 84 -9.61 -10.01 4.98
CA LYS A 84 -8.93 -10.28 3.71
C LYS A 84 -7.42 -10.06 3.82
N SER A 85 -6.97 -8.97 4.43
CA SER A 85 -5.55 -8.67 4.65
C SER A 85 -4.85 -9.79 5.42
N LYS A 86 -5.49 -10.37 6.44
CA LYS A 86 -4.95 -11.50 7.19
C LYS A 86 -4.64 -12.69 6.28
N ARG A 87 -5.58 -13.06 5.40
CA ARG A 87 -5.39 -14.15 4.43
C ARG A 87 -4.30 -13.82 3.44
N ASP A 88 -4.31 -12.62 2.86
CA ASP A 88 -3.32 -12.18 1.88
C ASP A 88 -1.89 -12.17 2.46
N ILE A 89 -1.72 -11.72 3.72
CA ILE A 89 -0.43 -11.72 4.41
C ILE A 89 0.06 -13.16 4.65
N ILE A 90 -0.84 -14.05 5.08
CA ILE A 90 -0.49 -15.45 5.35
C ILE A 90 -0.08 -16.17 4.06
N ASP A 91 -0.80 -15.92 2.97
CA ASP A 91 -0.51 -16.51 1.67
C ASP A 91 0.81 -15.98 1.09
N LYS A 92 1.00 -14.66 1.09
CA LYS A 92 2.14 -14.02 0.45
C LYS A 92 3.44 -14.10 1.26
N ILE A 93 3.35 -14.15 2.58
CA ILE A 93 4.49 -14.34 3.50
C ILE A 93 4.20 -15.56 4.36
N PRO A 94 4.38 -16.80 3.88
CA PRO A 94 3.99 -18.00 4.63
C PRO A 94 4.79 -18.20 5.93
N ASP A 95 6.05 -17.78 5.96
CA ASP A 95 6.93 -17.92 7.14
C ASP A 95 6.51 -16.99 8.29
N PRO A 96 6.05 -17.50 9.45
CA PRO A 96 5.73 -16.68 10.62
C PRO A 96 6.93 -15.95 11.23
N GLN A 97 8.15 -16.44 10.97
CA GLN A 97 9.41 -15.86 11.44
C GLN A 97 10.05 -14.91 10.43
N TYR A 98 9.31 -14.52 9.39
CA TYR A 98 9.76 -13.58 8.37
C TYR A 98 10.41 -12.33 8.98
N ASN A 99 11.65 -12.06 8.58
CA ASN A 99 12.46 -10.94 9.06
C ASN A 99 12.99 -10.01 7.95
N GLY A 100 12.41 -10.14 6.75
CA GLY A 100 12.68 -9.29 5.60
C GLY A 100 11.87 -7.98 5.61
N LEU A 101 11.97 -7.25 4.50
CA LEU A 101 11.22 -6.03 4.24
C LEU A 101 9.81 -6.37 3.74
N ALA A 102 8.77 -5.95 4.46
CA ALA A 102 7.39 -6.10 4.04
C ALA A 102 6.84 -4.72 3.60
N VAL A 103 6.85 -4.46 2.30
CA VAL A 103 6.55 -3.15 1.73
C VAL A 103 5.10 -3.12 1.28
N ILE A 104 4.32 -2.16 1.76
CA ILE A 104 2.96 -1.90 1.29
C ILE A 104 3.02 -0.76 0.29
N ASP A 105 2.74 -1.06 -0.98
CA ASP A 105 2.82 -0.13 -2.08
C ASP A 105 1.42 0.33 -2.50
N TRP A 106 0.89 1.27 -1.71
CA TRP A 106 -0.43 1.86 -1.86
C TRP A 106 -0.31 3.30 -2.32
N GLU A 107 -0.50 3.51 -3.60
CA GLU A 107 -0.29 4.82 -4.24
C GLU A 107 -1.58 5.44 -4.78
N GLY A 108 -2.76 4.89 -4.48
CA GLY A 108 -4.04 5.43 -4.95
C GLY A 108 -4.26 6.87 -4.45
N TRP A 109 -4.20 7.05 -3.15
CA TRP A 109 -4.44 8.31 -2.44
C TRP A 109 -3.41 8.51 -1.31
N ARG A 110 -3.30 9.74 -0.82
CA ARG A 110 -2.47 10.09 0.34
C ARG A 110 -3.36 10.34 1.56
N PRO A 111 -3.00 9.90 2.77
CA PRO A 111 -3.89 9.98 3.94
C PRO A 111 -4.16 11.42 4.41
N VAL A 112 -3.37 12.38 3.93
CA VAL A 112 -3.49 13.80 4.27
C VAL A 112 -4.18 14.53 3.13
N TRP A 113 -5.32 15.17 3.43
CA TRP A 113 -6.24 15.76 2.44
C TRP A 113 -5.53 16.67 1.44
N HIS A 114 -4.75 17.63 1.93
CA HIS A 114 -4.08 18.64 1.10
C HIS A 114 -2.96 18.07 0.23
N ARG A 115 -2.50 16.84 0.49
CA ARG A 115 -1.50 16.16 -0.34
C ARG A 115 -2.12 15.45 -1.53
N ASN A 116 -3.45 15.39 -1.65
CA ASN A 116 -4.14 14.85 -2.82
C ASN A 116 -4.33 15.89 -3.93
N TRP A 117 -3.22 16.39 -4.47
CA TRP A 117 -3.18 17.32 -5.62
C TRP A 117 -3.04 16.56 -6.96
N ASP A 118 -3.04 17.31 -8.07
CA ASP A 118 -3.03 16.80 -9.45
C ASP A 118 -4.08 15.70 -9.69
N SER A 119 -3.66 14.55 -10.21
CA SER A 119 -4.53 13.41 -10.49
C SER A 119 -5.25 12.88 -9.25
N LYS A 120 -4.72 13.14 -8.04
CA LYS A 120 -5.35 12.75 -6.77
C LYS A 120 -6.42 13.73 -6.29
N LYS A 121 -6.59 14.88 -6.94
CA LYS A 121 -7.69 15.81 -6.63
C LYS A 121 -9.07 15.15 -6.75
N LEU A 122 -9.16 14.10 -7.57
CA LEU A 122 -10.34 13.24 -7.67
C LEU A 122 -10.85 12.76 -6.30
N TYR A 123 -9.97 12.37 -5.38
CA TYR A 123 -10.38 11.90 -4.04
C TYR A 123 -11.02 13.01 -3.20
N GLN A 124 -10.58 14.27 -3.38
CA GLN A 124 -11.21 15.42 -2.73
C GLN A 124 -12.60 15.65 -3.30
N THR A 125 -12.74 15.69 -4.63
CA THR A 125 -14.02 15.86 -5.32
C THR A 125 -15.02 14.76 -4.93
N LYS A 126 -14.59 13.49 -4.97
CA LYS A 126 -15.44 12.34 -4.61
C LYS A 126 -15.84 12.34 -3.14
N SER A 127 -14.96 12.78 -2.24
CA SER A 127 -15.33 12.92 -0.82
C SER A 127 -16.42 13.98 -0.62
N ILE A 128 -16.38 15.09 -1.36
CA ILE A 128 -17.40 16.15 -1.29
C ILE A 128 -18.72 15.67 -1.91
N GLU A 129 -18.68 14.90 -3.01
CA GLU A 129 -19.88 14.28 -3.60
C GLU A 129 -20.57 13.33 -2.61
N ILE A 130 -19.80 12.51 -1.89
CA ILE A 130 -20.30 11.62 -0.83
C ILE A 130 -20.92 12.42 0.32
N ALA A 131 -20.29 13.52 0.74
CA ALA A 131 -20.86 14.39 1.77
C ALA A 131 -22.17 15.05 1.30
N ARG A 132 -22.22 15.53 0.05
CA ARG A 132 -23.40 16.17 -0.55
C ARG A 132 -24.58 15.21 -0.66
N SER A 133 -24.34 13.93 -0.99
CA SER A 133 -25.43 12.96 -1.09
C SER A 133 -26.07 12.65 0.27
N GLN A 134 -25.31 12.75 1.36
CA GLN A 134 -25.80 12.60 2.74
C GLN A 134 -26.46 13.88 3.27
N TYR A 135 -25.95 15.05 2.87
CA TYR A 135 -26.43 16.36 3.33
C TYR A 135 -26.68 17.32 2.15
N PRO A 136 -27.76 17.14 1.38
CA PRO A 136 -28.00 17.89 0.15
C PRO A 136 -28.07 19.41 0.33
N ASP A 137 -28.66 19.85 1.45
CA ASP A 137 -28.94 21.26 1.73
C ASP A 137 -27.80 22.00 2.45
N TRP A 138 -26.71 21.31 2.81
CA TRP A 138 -25.60 21.95 3.52
C TRP A 138 -24.82 22.91 2.61
N PRO A 139 -24.31 24.03 3.14
CA PRO A 139 -23.43 24.90 2.39
C PRO A 139 -22.10 24.19 2.08
N LEU A 140 -21.42 24.64 1.01
CA LEU A 140 -20.25 23.95 0.46
C LEU A 140 -19.07 23.87 1.45
N ASP A 141 -18.84 24.93 2.22
CA ASP A 141 -17.81 25.00 3.26
C ASP A 141 -17.96 23.85 4.29
N LYS A 142 -19.17 23.65 4.82
CA LYS A 142 -19.46 22.54 5.75
C LYS A 142 -19.25 21.17 5.12
N LEU A 143 -19.58 21.01 3.86
CA LEU A 143 -19.36 19.75 3.15
C LEU A 143 -17.88 19.46 2.93
N VAL A 144 -17.08 20.48 2.62
CA VAL A 144 -15.63 20.33 2.47
C VAL A 144 -14.99 19.96 3.81
N GLU A 145 -15.40 20.59 4.91
CA GLU A 145 -14.92 20.25 6.26
C GLU A 145 -15.26 18.81 6.64
N LEU A 146 -16.50 18.38 6.40
CA LEU A 146 -16.95 17.02 6.66
C LEU A 146 -16.18 16.00 5.80
N ALA A 147 -16.08 16.26 4.48
CA ALA A 147 -15.39 15.41 3.53
C ALA A 147 -13.92 15.22 3.90
N LYS A 148 -13.23 16.31 4.28
CA LYS A 148 -11.86 16.26 4.78
C LYS A 148 -11.74 15.38 6.02
N SER A 149 -12.58 15.64 7.02
CA SER A 149 -12.53 14.90 8.29
C SER A 149 -12.77 13.41 8.09
N GLN A 150 -13.79 13.03 7.31
CA GLN A 150 -14.11 11.62 7.05
C GLN A 150 -13.02 10.92 6.25
N PHE A 151 -12.47 11.60 5.23
CA PHE A 151 -11.41 11.04 4.42
C PHE A 151 -10.14 10.81 5.24
N GLU A 152 -9.67 11.80 6.01
CA GLU A 152 -8.43 11.69 6.80
C GLU A 152 -8.59 10.65 7.92
N ASP A 153 -9.73 10.61 8.64
CA ASP A 153 -9.98 9.60 9.67
C ASP A 153 -10.01 8.17 9.10
N SER A 154 -10.76 7.97 8.00
CA SER A 154 -10.89 6.65 7.38
C SER A 154 -9.57 6.18 6.77
N SER A 155 -8.83 7.08 6.11
CA SER A 155 -7.50 6.80 5.56
C SER A 155 -6.52 6.38 6.65
N ARG A 156 -6.49 7.13 7.76
CA ARG A 156 -5.64 6.83 8.92
C ARG A 156 -6.00 5.47 9.51
N ARG A 157 -7.29 5.24 9.79
CA ARG A 157 -7.77 3.98 10.39
C ARG A 157 -7.41 2.78 9.52
N LEU A 158 -7.61 2.88 8.21
CA LEU A 158 -7.28 1.82 7.27
C LEU A 158 -5.76 1.52 7.31
N MET A 159 -4.91 2.53 7.06
CA MET A 159 -3.45 2.35 7.04
C MET A 159 -2.89 1.84 8.38
N GLU A 160 -3.33 2.42 9.50
CA GLU A 160 -2.88 2.02 10.84
C GLU A 160 -3.29 0.59 11.19
N ALA A 161 -4.54 0.21 10.90
CA ALA A 161 -5.04 -1.13 11.22
C ALA A 161 -4.33 -2.19 10.38
N THR A 162 -4.14 -1.95 9.08
CA THR A 162 -3.45 -2.89 8.17
C THR A 162 -1.99 -3.11 8.59
N ILE A 163 -1.23 -2.06 8.89
CA ILE A 163 0.17 -2.22 9.28
C ILE A 163 0.30 -2.85 10.67
N ARG A 164 -0.61 -2.55 11.60
CA ARG A 164 -0.67 -3.24 12.91
C ARG A 164 -0.95 -4.73 12.73
N LEU A 165 -1.89 -5.10 11.87
CA LEU A 165 -2.17 -6.50 11.56
C LEU A 165 -0.94 -7.21 10.97
N GLY A 166 -0.24 -6.58 10.02
CA GLY A 166 1.02 -7.09 9.48
C GLY A 166 2.06 -7.37 10.56
N ARG A 167 2.28 -6.40 11.47
CA ARG A 167 3.20 -6.56 12.61
C ARG A 167 2.76 -7.62 13.62
N THR A 168 1.47 -7.85 13.80
CA THR A 168 0.96 -8.94 14.65
C THR A 168 1.23 -10.30 14.02
N LEU A 169 0.99 -10.44 12.72
CA LEU A 169 1.14 -11.71 12.01
C LEU A 169 2.61 -12.05 11.72
N ARG A 170 3.45 -11.04 11.43
CA ARG A 170 4.88 -11.18 11.10
C ARG A 170 5.68 -10.21 11.98
N PRO A 171 5.89 -10.54 13.28
CA PRO A 171 6.46 -9.61 14.26
C PRO A 171 7.92 -9.24 14.01
N HIS A 172 8.67 -10.08 13.29
CA HIS A 172 10.05 -9.80 12.89
C HIS A 172 10.15 -9.08 11.54
N GLY A 173 9.03 -8.97 10.81
CA GLY A 173 8.95 -8.30 9.52
C GLY A 173 9.14 -6.80 9.65
N LYS A 174 9.89 -6.21 8.73
CA LYS A 174 10.14 -4.78 8.69
C LYS A 174 9.10 -4.13 7.79
N TRP A 175 7.94 -3.83 8.39
CA TRP A 175 6.78 -3.28 7.70
C TRP A 175 6.91 -1.78 7.45
N GLY A 176 6.56 -1.33 6.24
CA GLY A 176 6.50 0.08 5.90
C GLY A 176 5.65 0.34 4.66
N PHE A 177 5.13 1.57 4.55
CA PHE A 177 4.50 2.04 3.32
C PHE A 177 5.55 2.64 2.40
N TYR A 178 5.52 2.25 1.13
CA TYR A 178 6.36 2.87 0.11
C TYR A 178 6.07 4.38 0.02
N GLY A 179 7.11 5.20 -0.12
CA GLY A 179 6.99 6.65 -0.32
C GLY A 179 6.71 7.48 0.94
N PHE A 180 6.75 6.92 2.15
CA PHE A 180 6.51 7.67 3.40
C PHE A 180 7.73 7.72 4.33
N PRO A 181 8.09 8.91 4.88
CA PRO A 181 7.55 10.24 4.55
C PRO A 181 8.01 10.72 3.16
N ASP A 182 7.26 11.66 2.59
CA ASP A 182 7.58 12.36 1.34
C ASP A 182 8.00 13.81 1.65
N CYS A 183 8.87 14.41 0.82
CA CYS A 183 9.50 15.71 1.04
C CYS A 183 8.89 16.84 0.19
N TYR A 184 8.20 16.53 -0.91
CA TYR A 184 7.52 17.50 -1.79
C TYR A 184 8.34 18.76 -2.14
N GLY A 185 9.61 18.58 -2.52
CA GLY A 185 10.64 19.61 -2.73
C GLY A 185 10.20 20.91 -3.41
#